data_AF-A0A2V6WAE9-F1
#
_entry.id   AF-A0A2V6WAE9-F1
#
_cell.length_a   1.000
_cell.length_b   1.000
_cell.length_c   1.000
_cell.angle_alpha   90.00
_cell.angle_beta   90.00
_cell.angle_gamma   90.00
#
_symmetry.space_group_name_H-M   'P 1'
#
loop_
_entity.id
_entity.type
_entity.pdbx_description
1 polymer ?
#
loop_
_entity_poly.entity_id
_entity_poly.type
_entity_poly.pdbx_seq_one_letter_code
_entity_poly.pdbx_strand_id
1 'polypeptide(L)'
;MSGTPASAPALHGEQRFSVSVVGEVKTAGLYELEKGSTVLDAIVRANGFTEFASPSGLSILRLEGTRLVRILVDDDTETSAGVEPDTVLLRPGDMVVVP
;
A
#
# COMPACT_ATOMS: atom_id res chain seq x y z
N MET A 1 -25.19 -27.86 -15.02
CA MET A 1 -25.38 -26.76 -14.05
C MET A 1 -24.07 -26.00 -13.97
N SER A 2 -24.05 -24.83 -14.59
CA SER A 2 -22.93 -23.90 -14.64
C SER A 2 -22.72 -23.25 -13.27
N GLY A 3 -21.47 -23.00 -12.91
CA GLY A 3 -21.12 -22.30 -11.67
C GLY A 3 -19.63 -22.38 -11.39
N THR A 4 -18.86 -21.83 -12.34
CA THR A 4 -17.53 -21.23 -12.21
C THR A 4 -16.62 -21.75 -11.08
N PRO A 5 -15.46 -22.38 -11.38
CA PRO A 5 -14.41 -22.52 -10.37
C PRO A 5 -13.98 -21.10 -9.97
N ALA A 6 -14.06 -20.80 -8.67
CA ALA A 6 -13.50 -19.57 -8.11
C ALA A 6 -12.07 -19.45 -8.62
N SER A 7 -11.83 -18.39 -9.40
CA SER A 7 -10.54 -18.10 -10.01
C SER A 7 -9.47 -18.11 -8.91
N ALA A 8 -8.60 -19.10 -8.93
CA ALA A 8 -7.25 -18.91 -8.46
C ALA A 8 -6.66 -17.77 -9.33
N PRO A 9 -6.17 -16.66 -8.76
CA PRO A 9 -5.44 -15.70 -9.58
C PRO A 9 -4.19 -16.42 -10.10
N ALA A 10 -4.14 -16.50 -11.42
CA ALA A 10 -3.05 -17.09 -12.16
C ALA A 10 -1.73 -16.38 -11.83
N LEU A 11 -0.74 -17.19 -11.46
CA LEU A 11 0.66 -17.11 -11.88
C LEU A 11 1.01 -15.86 -12.72
N HIS A 12 1.30 -14.75 -12.05
CA HIS A 12 2.13 -13.68 -12.59
C HIS A 12 3.31 -13.44 -11.63
N GLY A 13 4.07 -14.50 -11.34
CA GLY A 13 5.51 -14.32 -11.18
C GLY A 13 6.02 -13.65 -12.47
N GLU A 14 6.91 -12.67 -12.48
CA GLU A 14 8.14 -12.61 -11.70
C GLU A 14 8.57 -11.18 -11.31
N GLN A 15 7.68 -10.19 -11.32
CA GLN A 15 8.05 -8.81 -10.98
C GLN A 15 7.72 -8.49 -9.52
N ARG A 16 8.55 -8.96 -8.59
CA ARG A 16 8.54 -8.49 -7.20
C ARG A 16 9.22 -7.13 -7.11
N PHE A 17 8.76 -6.31 -6.18
CA PHE A 17 9.42 -5.05 -5.83
C PHE A 17 9.40 -4.85 -4.33
N SER A 18 10.30 -3.99 -3.85
CA SER A 18 10.39 -3.66 -2.44
C SER A 18 9.77 -2.31 -2.15
N VAL A 19 9.04 -2.26 -1.03
CA VAL A 19 8.53 -1.02 -0.44
C VAL A 19 8.97 -0.93 1.01
N SER A 20 9.17 0.29 1.49
CA SER A 20 9.46 0.54 2.90
C SER A 20 8.17 0.90 3.63
N VAL A 21 7.86 0.23 4.73
CA VAL A 21 6.73 0.57 5.60
C VAL A 21 7.28 1.09 6.92
N VAL A 22 6.90 2.30 7.30
CA VAL A 22 7.41 3.01 8.48
C VAL A 22 6.28 3.69 9.25
N GLY A 23 6.55 3.99 10.53
CA GLY A 23 5.60 4.66 11.42
C GLY A 23 4.80 3.69 12.30
N GLU A 24 3.53 3.98 12.56
CA GLU A 24 2.68 3.23 13.48
C GLU A 24 2.12 1.92 12.91
N VAL A 25 3.04 1.02 12.55
CA VAL A 25 2.75 -0.37 12.15
C VAL A 25 3.34 -1.35 13.15
N LYS A 26 2.75 -2.54 13.26
CA LYS A 26 3.27 -3.55 14.20
C LYS A 26 4.68 -4.01 13.85
N THR A 27 4.99 -4.08 12.57
CA THR A 27 6.33 -4.39 12.09
C THR A 27 6.70 -3.37 11.02
N ALA A 28 7.63 -2.48 11.33
CA ALA A 28 8.22 -1.56 10.34
C ALA A 28 9.39 -2.26 9.64
N GLY A 29 9.59 -1.96 8.35
CA GLY A 29 10.68 -2.56 7.59
C GLY A 29 10.48 -2.54 6.08
N LEU A 30 11.33 -3.29 5.39
CA LEU A 30 11.28 -3.47 3.94
C LEU A 30 10.46 -4.72 3.62
N TYR A 31 9.49 -4.57 2.72
CA TYR A 31 8.58 -5.63 2.31
C TYR A 31 8.69 -5.89 0.81
N GLU A 32 8.90 -7.15 0.44
CA GLU A 32 8.73 -7.60 -0.93
C GLU A 32 7.24 -7.83 -1.21
N LEU A 33 6.77 -7.15 -2.26
CA LEU A 33 5.41 -7.19 -2.76
C LEU A 33 5.41 -7.61 -4.23
N GLU A 34 4.26 -8.09 -4.70
CA GLU A 34 4.07 -8.51 -6.09
C GLU A 34 3.53 -7.34 -6.91
N LYS A 35 3.82 -7.32 -8.22
CA LYS A 35 3.26 -6.31 -9.12
C LYS A 35 1.74 -6.30 -9.00
N GLY A 36 1.18 -5.11 -8.77
CA GLY A 36 -0.26 -4.94 -8.55
C GLY A 36 -0.64 -4.88 -7.07
N SER A 37 0.30 -5.08 -6.14
CA SER A 37 0.05 -4.86 -4.72
C SER A 37 -0.29 -3.41 -4.42
N THR A 38 -1.22 -3.27 -3.49
CA THR A 38 -1.77 -2.01 -3.00
C THR A 38 -1.10 -1.60 -1.69
N VAL A 39 -1.45 -0.42 -1.20
CA VAL A 39 -1.08 0.02 0.15
C VAL A 39 -1.58 -0.95 1.20
N LEU A 40 -2.81 -1.43 1.06
CA LEU A 40 -3.42 -2.35 2.03
C LEU A 40 -2.62 -3.65 2.11
N ASP A 41 -2.15 -4.18 0.98
CA ASP A 41 -1.27 -5.35 0.96
C ASP A 41 0.01 -5.10 1.79
N ALA A 42 0.65 -3.93 1.64
CA ALA A 42 1.82 -3.59 2.43
C ALA A 42 1.53 -3.56 3.94
N ILE A 43 0.39 -2.98 4.33
CA ILE A 43 -0.04 -2.92 5.74
C ILE A 43 -0.32 -4.32 6.29
N VAL A 44 -0.99 -5.19 5.52
CA VAL A 44 -1.23 -6.59 5.91
C VAL A 44 0.10 -7.31 6.14
N ARG A 45 1.09 -7.08 5.26
CA ARG A 45 2.44 -7.65 5.40
C ARG A 45 3.19 -7.10 6.62
N ALA A 46 2.89 -5.88 7.03
CA ALA A 46 3.38 -5.25 8.26
C ALA A 46 2.65 -5.69 9.55
N ASN A 47 1.82 -6.75 9.48
CA ASN A 47 0.94 -7.25 10.55
C ASN A 47 -0.18 -6.27 10.98
N GLY A 48 -0.51 -5.32 10.12
CA GLY A 48 -1.49 -4.28 10.37
C GLY A 48 -0.91 -3.11 11.17
N PHE A 49 -1.81 -2.18 11.49
CA PHE A 49 -1.52 -1.01 12.28
C PHE A 49 -1.30 -1.34 13.76
N THR A 50 -0.61 -0.45 14.49
CA THR A 50 -0.64 -0.48 15.97
C THR A 50 -1.99 0.01 16.47
N GLU A 51 -2.22 -0.09 17.78
CA GLU A 51 -3.42 0.48 18.44
C GLU A 51 -3.43 2.02 18.50
N PHE A 52 -2.28 2.64 18.23
CA PHE A 52 -2.09 4.10 18.27
C PHE A 52 -2.25 4.75 16.90
N ALA A 53 -2.09 3.97 15.83
CA ALA A 53 -2.16 4.44 14.46
C ALA A 53 -3.48 5.14 14.18
N SER A 54 -3.39 6.36 13.65
CA SER A 54 -4.56 7.04 13.12
C SER A 54 -4.88 6.47 11.73
N PRO A 55 -6.09 5.92 11.49
CA PRO A 55 -6.46 5.44 10.16
C PRO A 55 -6.45 6.57 9.12
N SER A 56 -6.69 7.81 9.57
CA SER A 56 -6.65 9.02 8.76
C SER A 56 -5.23 9.58 8.71
N GLY A 57 -4.66 9.69 7.50
CA GLY A 57 -3.34 10.29 7.29
C GLY A 57 -2.25 9.32 6.81
N LEU A 58 -2.63 8.10 6.39
CA LEU A 58 -1.71 7.23 5.69
C LEU A 58 -1.21 7.95 4.42
N SER A 59 0.08 7.83 4.15
CA SER A 59 0.63 8.47 2.96
C SER A 59 1.75 7.66 2.32
N ILE A 60 1.91 7.84 1.02
CA ILE A 60 3.00 7.25 0.25
C ILE A 60 3.95 8.36 -0.13
N LEU A 61 5.23 8.17 0.18
CA LEU A 61 6.31 8.97 -0.39
C LEU A 61 6.88 8.22 -1.59
N ARG A 62 6.76 8.85 -2.76
CA ARG A 62 7.19 8.32 -4.05
C ARG A 62 8.21 9.24 -4.68
N LEU A 63 9.33 8.69 -5.15
CA LEU A 63 10.31 9.44 -5.91
C LEU A 63 9.95 9.40 -7.40
N GLU A 64 9.55 10.54 -7.97
CA GLU A 64 9.32 10.70 -9.40
C GLU A 64 10.47 11.52 -10.01
N GLY A 65 11.45 10.82 -10.57
CA GLY A 65 12.69 11.40 -11.08
C GLY A 65 13.54 11.94 -9.93
N THR A 66 13.58 13.27 -9.77
CA THR A 66 14.28 13.96 -8.68
C THR A 66 13.33 14.55 -7.64
N ARG A 67 12.01 14.41 -7.84
CA ARG A 67 10.99 15.00 -6.97
C ARG A 67 10.39 13.95 -6.05
N LEU A 68 10.38 14.24 -4.75
CA LEU A 68 9.59 13.47 -3.80
C LEU A 68 8.14 13.96 -3.82
N VAL A 69 7.22 13.05 -4.13
CA VAL A 69 5.77 13.28 -4.16
C VAL A 69 5.15 12.56 -2.98
N ARG A 70 4.30 13.25 -2.24
CA ARG A 70 3.49 12.65 -1.18
C ARG A 70 2.07 12.43 -1.69
N ILE A 71 1.61 11.19 -1.63
CA ILE A 71 0.26 10.78 -2.01
C ILE A 71 -0.48 10.49 -0.70
N LEU A 72 -1.57 11.22 -0.44
CA LEU A 72 -2.41 10.97 0.72
C LEU A 72 -3.38 9.83 0.38
N VAL A 73 -3.43 8.86 1.27
CA VAL A 73 -4.23 7.65 1.15
C VAL A 73 -5.10 7.63 2.39
N ASP A 74 -6.39 7.84 2.23
CA ASP A 74 -7.31 8.11 3.33
C ASP A 74 -7.06 9.47 4.02
N ASP A 75 -7.60 10.52 3.39
CA ASP A 75 -7.75 11.83 4.01
C ASP A 75 -9.23 11.96 4.37
N ASP A 76 -9.56 11.91 5.66
CA ASP A 76 -10.92 12.07 6.20
C ASP A 76 -11.53 13.45 5.87
N THR A 77 -10.84 14.31 5.10
CA THR A 77 -11.38 15.58 4.65
C THR A 77 -12.11 15.40 3.33
N GLU A 78 -13.32 15.95 3.27
CA GLU A 78 -14.19 16.09 2.09
C GLU A 78 -13.59 16.99 0.99
N THR A 79 -12.33 16.79 0.62
CA THR A 79 -11.63 17.46 -0.46
C THR A 79 -11.23 16.42 -1.50
N SER A 80 -11.71 16.63 -2.73
CA SER A 80 -11.83 15.65 -3.83
C SER A 80 -10.52 15.07 -4.43
N ALA A 81 -9.56 14.64 -3.60
CA ALA A 81 -8.31 14.03 -4.06
C ALA A 81 -7.72 12.97 -3.12
N GLY A 82 -8.45 12.54 -2.08
CA GLY A 82 -8.08 11.34 -1.30
C GLY A 82 -8.28 10.09 -2.16
N VAL A 83 -7.25 9.23 -2.23
CA VAL A 83 -7.34 7.99 -3.00
C VAL A 83 -7.50 6.81 -2.03
N GLU A 84 -8.49 5.96 -2.31
CA GLU A 84 -8.81 4.79 -1.50
C GLU A 84 -7.60 3.84 -1.41
N PRO A 85 -7.24 3.34 -0.22
CA PRO A 85 -6.05 2.50 -0.02
C PRO A 85 -6.01 1.22 -0.87
N ASP A 86 -7.18 0.66 -1.20
CA ASP A 86 -7.32 -0.52 -2.04
C ASP A 86 -7.12 -0.22 -3.54
N THR A 87 -7.18 1.06 -3.93
CA THR A 87 -7.02 1.49 -5.33
C THR A 87 -5.62 2.03 -5.64
N VAL A 88 -4.85 2.39 -4.61
CA VAL A 88 -3.50 2.93 -4.79
C VAL A 88 -2.49 1.81 -4.98
N LEU A 89 -2.07 1.63 -6.23
CA LEU A 89 -0.97 0.73 -6.58
C LEU A 89 0.37 1.27 -6.09
N LEU A 90 1.09 0.41 -5.39
CA LEU A 90 2.46 0.68 -4.98
C LEU A 90 3.42 0.48 -6.15
N ARG A 91 4.51 1.24 -6.12
CA ARG A 91 5.60 1.19 -7.08
C ARG A 91 6.92 0.83 -6.40
N PRO A 92 7.90 0.30 -7.15
CA PRO A 92 9.23 0.03 -6.63
C PRO A 92 9.84 1.28 -5.98
N GLY A 93 10.30 1.14 -4.74
CA GLY A 93 10.93 2.23 -3.99
C GLY A 93 9.95 3.19 -3.30
N ASP A 94 8.65 2.92 -3.35
CA ASP A 94 7.67 3.65 -2.54
C ASP A 94 7.93 3.42 -1.05
N MET A 95 7.65 4.46 -0.26
CA MET A 95 7.66 4.40 1.19
C MET A 95 6.25 4.70 1.71
N VAL A 96 5.66 3.71 2.38
CA VAL A 96 4.38 3.84 3.08
C VAL A 96 4.65 4.36 4.48
N VAL A 97 4.07 5.50 4.79
CA VAL A 97 4.19 6.19 6.07
C VAL A 97 2.84 6.13 6.77
N VAL A 98 2.83 5.47 7.91
CA VAL A 98 1.68 5.42 8.82
C VAL A 98 1.91 6.44 9.94
N PRO A 99 1.01 7.41 10.12
CA PRO A 99 1.15 8.44 11.15
C PRO A 99 1.07 7.87 12.55
#